data_AF-A0A7W9FDP8-F1
#
_entry.id   AF-A0A7W9FDP8-F1
#
_cell.length_a   1.000
_cell.length_b   1.000
_cell.length_c   1.000
_cell.angle_alpha   90.00
_cell.angle_beta   90.00
_cell.angle_gamma   90.00
#
_symmetry.space_group_name_H-M   'P 1'
#
loop_
_entity.id
_entity.type
_entity.pdbx_description
1 polymer ?
#
loop_
_entity_poly.entity_id
_entity_poly.type
_entity_poly.pdbx_seq_one_letter_code
_entity_poly.pdbx_strand_id
1 'polypeptide(L)'
;MSSAQDDLSGYYLPASDIVIGSYRLDHIFLGQPFEFETWEEGETSQTFAPVMLQFDDVSSPMVATELGEAHSVTARVLPTAYVVTDSTVRFTGRSEKLGAVSLNARLDPDALATARRNLGDDGAVLSGTLIAGGRTFDNVRFRWYGGD
;
A
#
# COMPACT_ATOMS: atom_id res chain seq x y z
N MET A 1 -24.40 -7.20 4.47
CA MET A 1 -23.41 -7.54 5.52
C MET A 1 -22.11 -6.93 5.05
N SER A 2 -21.63 -5.86 5.68
CA SER A 2 -20.33 -5.27 5.33
C SER A 2 -19.28 -6.30 5.70
N SER A 3 -18.55 -6.80 4.72
CA SER A 3 -17.47 -7.75 5.01
C SER A 3 -16.33 -6.96 5.66
N ALA A 4 -15.58 -7.58 6.57
CA ALA A 4 -14.48 -6.91 7.27
C ALA A 4 -13.44 -6.26 6.33
N GLN A 5 -13.39 -6.67 5.05
CA GLN A 5 -12.51 -6.12 4.01
C GLN A 5 -13.00 -4.80 3.40
N ASP A 6 -14.33 -4.55 3.32
CA ASP A 6 -14.86 -3.24 2.89
C ASP A 6 -14.33 -2.13 3.80
N ASP A 7 -14.11 -2.49 5.06
CA ASP A 7 -13.60 -1.60 6.09
C ASP A 7 -12.10 -1.33 6.02
N LEU A 8 -11.34 -2.10 5.22
CA LEU A 8 -9.88 -1.99 5.08
C LEU A 8 -9.43 -1.27 3.82
N SER A 9 -10.32 -1.13 2.85
CA SER A 9 -10.01 -0.54 1.55
C SER A 9 -9.47 0.88 1.66
N GLY A 10 -8.56 1.24 0.76
CA GLY A 10 -7.98 2.57 0.65
C GLY A 10 -6.45 2.58 0.53
N TYR A 11 -5.90 3.77 0.71
CA TYR A 11 -4.48 4.06 0.57
C TYR A 11 -3.85 4.23 1.96
N TYR A 12 -2.79 3.48 2.20
CA TYR A 12 -2.01 3.55 3.42
C TYR A 12 -0.71 4.30 3.11
N LEU A 13 -0.67 5.56 3.52
CA LEU A 13 0.41 6.50 3.22
C LEU A 13 1.47 6.45 4.31
N PRO A 14 2.77 6.34 3.99
CA PRO A 14 3.81 6.32 5.01
C PRO A 14 3.81 7.62 5.82
N ALA A 15 3.97 7.51 7.13
CA ALA A 15 4.05 8.65 8.05
C ALA A 15 5.42 9.35 8.03
N SER A 16 6.40 8.73 7.37
CA SER A 16 7.76 9.23 7.18
C SER A 16 8.33 8.70 5.88
N ASP A 17 9.20 9.45 5.22
CA ASP A 17 9.81 9.02 3.96
C ASP A 17 10.56 7.69 4.09
N ILE A 18 10.24 6.77 3.18
CA ILE A 18 10.95 5.50 3.00
C ILE A 18 11.55 5.51 1.60
N VAL A 19 12.87 5.69 1.53
CA VAL A 19 13.60 5.92 0.26
C VAL A 19 14.67 4.85 0.03
N ILE A 20 14.69 4.31 -1.19
CA ILE A 20 15.58 3.24 -1.68
C ILE A 20 16.15 3.68 -3.03
N GLY A 21 17.38 4.18 -3.04
CA GLY A 21 17.93 4.82 -4.24
C GLY A 21 17.09 6.05 -4.60
N SER A 22 16.57 6.11 -5.83
CA SER A 22 15.65 7.15 -6.29
C SER A 22 14.17 6.84 -6.02
N TYR A 23 13.85 5.65 -5.51
CA TYR A 23 12.47 5.24 -5.28
C TYR A 23 12.01 5.58 -3.85
N ARG A 24 10.96 6.37 -3.73
CA ARG A 24 10.26 6.66 -2.46
C ARG A 24 8.98 5.83 -2.40
N LEU A 25 8.70 5.17 -1.28
CA LEU A 25 7.40 4.53 -1.08
C LEU A 25 6.31 5.61 -1.08
N ASP A 26 5.34 5.46 -1.98
CA ASP A 26 4.22 6.37 -2.10
C ASP A 26 3.05 5.89 -1.24
N HIS A 27 2.58 4.66 -1.47
CA HIS A 27 1.51 4.05 -0.68
C HIS A 27 1.51 2.52 -0.72
N ILE A 28 0.80 1.93 0.23
CA ILE A 28 0.21 0.58 0.09
C ILE A 28 -1.26 0.77 -0.28
N PHE A 29 -1.72 0.07 -1.31
CA PHE A 29 -3.12 0.02 -1.69
C PHE A 29 -3.74 -1.28 -1.17
N LEU A 30 -4.88 -1.17 -0.50
CA LEU A 30 -5.79 -2.28 -0.23
C LEU A 30 -7.10 -2.05 -0.96
N GLY A 31 -7.50 -3.04 -1.76
CA GLY A 31 -8.71 -3.00 -2.56
C GLY A 31 -10.00 -3.22 -1.77
N GLN A 32 -11.11 -3.12 -2.48
CA GLN A 32 -12.43 -3.55 -2.02
C GLN A 32 -12.52 -5.09 -2.01
N PRO A 33 -13.40 -5.72 -1.22
CA PRO A 33 -13.51 -7.18 -1.15
C PRO A 33 -13.71 -7.86 -2.50
N PHE A 34 -14.51 -7.26 -3.39
CA PHE A 34 -14.74 -7.84 -4.72
C PHE A 34 -13.44 -7.94 -5.54
N GLU A 35 -12.48 -7.03 -5.33
CA GLU A 35 -11.17 -7.08 -6.01
C GLU A 35 -10.30 -8.22 -5.48
N PHE A 36 -10.45 -8.58 -4.18
CA PHE A 36 -9.84 -9.77 -3.61
C PHE A 36 -10.47 -11.04 -4.21
N GLU A 37 -11.80 -11.12 -4.23
CA GLU A 37 -12.54 -12.25 -4.79
C GLU A 37 -12.16 -12.49 -6.26
N THR A 38 -12.23 -11.45 -7.09
CA THR A 38 -11.85 -11.51 -8.51
C THR A 38 -10.40 -11.96 -8.72
N TRP A 39 -9.46 -11.44 -7.93
CA TRP A 39 -8.06 -11.86 -8.02
C TRP A 39 -7.84 -13.33 -7.63
N GLU A 40 -8.53 -13.79 -6.57
CA GLU A 40 -8.46 -15.17 -6.09
C GLU A 40 -9.12 -16.17 -7.05
N GLU A 41 -10.11 -15.72 -7.84
CA GLU A 41 -10.69 -16.48 -8.96
C GLU A 41 -9.76 -16.58 -10.18
N GLY A 42 -8.62 -15.88 -10.16
CA GLY A 42 -7.56 -15.95 -11.16
C GLY A 42 -7.60 -14.84 -12.21
N GLU A 43 -8.49 -13.85 -12.06
CA GLU A 43 -8.45 -12.64 -12.88
C GLU A 43 -7.27 -11.77 -12.42
N THR A 44 -6.18 -11.85 -13.18
CA THR A 44 -4.94 -11.12 -12.87
C THR A 44 -4.72 -9.97 -13.85
N SER A 45 -4.14 -8.88 -13.35
CA SER A 45 -3.69 -7.74 -14.14
C SER A 45 -2.17 -7.58 -14.02
N GLN A 46 -1.53 -7.08 -15.07
CA GLN A 46 -0.10 -6.76 -15.05
C GLN A 46 0.22 -5.51 -14.21
N THR A 47 -0.78 -4.68 -13.90
CA THR A 47 -0.58 -3.35 -13.31
C THR A 47 -1.42 -3.10 -12.06
N PHE A 48 -2.27 -4.06 -11.68
CA PHE A 48 -3.23 -3.91 -10.58
C PHE A 48 -3.42 -5.22 -9.83
N ALA A 49 -3.58 -5.13 -8.51
CA ALA A 49 -3.91 -6.23 -7.61
C ALA A 49 -4.58 -5.66 -6.35
N PRO A 50 -5.38 -6.45 -5.61
CA PRO A 50 -6.09 -6.00 -4.41
C PRO A 50 -5.16 -5.64 -3.24
N VAL A 51 -3.89 -6.04 -3.30
CA VAL A 51 -2.84 -5.58 -2.39
C VAL A 51 -1.62 -5.23 -3.23
N MET A 52 -1.19 -3.98 -3.23
CA MET A 52 0.03 -3.59 -3.95
C MET A 52 0.76 -2.45 -3.26
N LEU A 53 2.07 -2.37 -3.49
CA LEU A 53 2.90 -1.24 -3.05
C LEU A 53 3.30 -0.43 -4.28
N GLN A 54 3.18 0.89 -4.20
CA GLN A 54 3.69 1.80 -5.22
C GLN A 54 4.87 2.60 -4.68
N PHE A 55 5.92 2.70 -5.49
CA PHE A 55 7.05 3.57 -5.26
C PHE A 55 7.20 4.55 -6.42
N ASP A 56 7.49 5.80 -6.11
CA ASP A 56 7.75 6.83 -7.10
C ASP A 56 9.25 7.03 -7.28
N ASP A 57 9.72 7.14 -8.52
CA ASP A 57 11.07 7.60 -8.79
C ASP A 57 11.12 9.13 -8.65
N VAL A 58 11.62 9.61 -7.50
CA VAL A 58 11.65 11.04 -7.20
C VAL A 58 12.65 11.83 -8.05
N SER A 59 13.48 11.14 -8.83
CA SER A 59 14.37 11.77 -9.81
C SER A 59 13.69 11.97 -11.17
N SER A 60 12.53 11.34 -11.39
CA SER A 60 11.77 11.50 -12.63
C SER A 60 11.00 12.82 -12.64
N PRO A 61 10.78 13.42 -13.83
CA PRO A 61 9.97 14.63 -13.94
C PRO A 61 8.57 14.44 -13.36
N MET A 62 8.03 15.52 -12.77
CA MET A 62 6.61 15.62 -12.46
C MET A 62 5.82 15.81 -13.76
N VAL A 63 4.69 15.13 -13.88
CA VAL A 63 3.76 15.25 -15.00
C VAL A 63 2.36 15.50 -14.46
N ALA A 64 1.58 16.32 -15.18
CA ALA A 64 0.18 16.51 -14.87
C ALA A 64 -0.62 15.25 -15.21
N THR A 65 -1.42 14.79 -14.27
CA THR A 65 -2.38 13.68 -14.39
C THR A 65 -3.79 14.20 -14.12
N GLU A 66 -4.80 13.37 -14.36
CA GLU A 66 -6.19 13.68 -14.00
C GLU A 66 -6.38 13.91 -12.49
N LEU A 67 -5.45 13.43 -11.66
CA LEU A 67 -5.48 13.52 -10.20
C LEU A 67 -4.49 14.56 -9.63
N GLY A 68 -3.80 15.33 -10.49
CA GLY A 68 -2.78 16.31 -10.08
C GLY A 68 -1.37 15.96 -10.59
N GLU A 69 -0.34 16.59 -10.03
CA GLU A 69 1.05 16.31 -10.43
C GLU A 69 1.58 15.03 -9.76
N ALA A 70 2.18 14.14 -10.55
CA ALA A 70 2.80 12.91 -10.07
C ALA A 70 4.16 12.67 -10.76
N HIS A 71 5.05 11.90 -10.13
CA HIS A 71 6.29 11.46 -10.77
C HIS A 71 5.98 10.56 -11.98
N SER A 72 6.59 10.85 -13.12
CA SER A 72 6.36 10.14 -14.38
C SER A 72 6.81 8.68 -14.40
N VAL A 73 7.70 8.29 -13.48
CA VAL A 73 8.18 6.91 -13.35
C VAL A 73 7.80 6.37 -11.98
N THR A 74 7.10 5.24 -11.97
CA THR A 74 6.74 4.50 -10.77
C THR A 74 7.19 3.04 -10.86
N ALA A 75 7.35 2.41 -9.71
CA ALA A 75 7.53 0.97 -9.57
C ALA A 75 6.38 0.41 -8.74
N ARG A 76 5.47 -0.30 -9.40
CA ARG A 76 4.42 -1.07 -8.73
C ARG A 76 4.90 -2.46 -8.39
N VAL A 77 4.59 -2.91 -7.18
CA VAL A 77 4.89 -4.24 -6.70
C VAL A 77 3.56 -4.96 -6.49
N LEU A 78 3.28 -5.92 -7.37
CA LEU A 78 2.12 -6.81 -7.26
C LEU A 78 2.44 -7.99 -6.32
N PRO A 79 1.43 -8.59 -5.69
CA PRO A 79 1.64 -9.64 -4.71
C PRO A 79 1.97 -10.95 -5.40
N THR A 80 2.97 -11.65 -4.88
CA THR A 80 3.14 -13.09 -5.06
C THR A 80 2.35 -13.86 -4.00
N ALA A 81 2.26 -13.30 -2.78
CA ALA A 81 1.39 -13.78 -1.72
C ALA A 81 1.00 -12.62 -0.80
N TYR A 82 -0.16 -12.73 -0.16
CA TYR A 82 -0.60 -11.78 0.84
C TYR A 82 -1.45 -12.45 1.92
N VAL A 83 -1.58 -11.79 3.06
CA VAL A 83 -2.58 -12.08 4.09
C VAL A 83 -3.12 -10.73 4.55
N VAL A 84 -4.43 -10.52 4.40
CA VAL A 84 -5.11 -9.33 4.89
C VAL A 84 -6.24 -9.77 5.81
N THR A 85 -6.24 -9.23 7.02
CA THR A 85 -7.23 -9.48 8.07
C THR A 85 -7.53 -8.16 8.79
N ASP A 86 -8.46 -8.18 9.73
CA ASP A 86 -8.80 -7.04 10.60
C ASP A 86 -7.65 -6.49 11.46
N SER A 87 -6.53 -7.23 11.56
CA SER A 87 -5.43 -6.92 12.48
C SER A 87 -4.04 -7.14 11.89
N THR A 88 -3.95 -7.72 10.69
CA THR A 88 -2.68 -8.08 10.04
C THR A 88 -2.73 -7.80 8.56
N VAL A 89 -1.66 -7.16 8.06
CA VAL A 89 -1.34 -7.04 6.63
C VAL A 89 0.04 -7.63 6.40
N ARG A 90 0.10 -8.71 5.61
CA ARG A 90 1.34 -9.29 5.10
C ARG A 90 1.31 -9.32 3.59
N PHE A 91 2.46 -9.02 3.01
CA PHE A 91 2.63 -8.95 1.57
C PHE A 91 4.03 -9.44 1.21
N THR A 92 4.13 -10.20 0.12
CA THR A 92 5.39 -10.44 -0.57
C THR A 92 5.19 -10.24 -2.06
N GLY A 93 6.19 -9.64 -2.71
CA GLY A 93 6.16 -9.37 -4.14
C GLY A 93 7.56 -9.11 -4.68
N ARG A 94 7.63 -8.79 -5.98
CA ARG A 94 8.88 -8.45 -6.64
C ARG A 94 8.67 -7.29 -7.61
N SER A 95 9.67 -6.43 -7.69
CA SER A 95 9.80 -5.40 -8.71
C SER A 95 11.15 -5.55 -9.41
N GLU A 96 11.20 -5.29 -10.71
CA GLU A 96 12.46 -5.27 -11.46
C GLU A 96 13.44 -4.22 -10.93
N LYS A 97 12.92 -3.13 -10.35
CA LYS A 97 13.69 -2.00 -9.84
C LYS A 97 14.13 -2.20 -8.40
N LEU A 98 13.28 -2.81 -7.58
CA LEU A 98 13.47 -2.92 -6.11
C LEU A 98 13.87 -4.34 -5.66
N GLY A 99 13.83 -5.33 -6.55
CA GLY A 99 14.01 -6.72 -6.20
C GLY A 99 12.86 -7.27 -5.36
N ALA A 100 13.18 -8.13 -4.38
CA ALA A 100 12.18 -8.68 -3.47
C ALA A 100 11.68 -7.59 -2.50
N VAL A 101 10.35 -7.56 -2.31
CA VAL A 101 9.68 -6.63 -1.41
C VAL A 101 8.75 -7.41 -0.49
N SER A 102 8.77 -7.13 0.80
CA SER A 102 7.85 -7.73 1.76
C SER A 102 7.43 -6.77 2.85
N LEU A 103 6.17 -6.85 3.26
CA LEU A 103 5.62 -6.15 4.40
C LEU A 103 5.09 -7.17 5.41
N ASN A 104 5.38 -6.94 6.69
CA ASN A 104 4.71 -7.60 7.80
C ASN A 104 4.28 -6.54 8.80
N ALA A 105 2.98 -6.26 8.86
CA ALA A 105 2.43 -5.16 9.61
C ALA A 105 1.17 -5.55 10.39
N ARG A 106 1.00 -4.88 11.54
CA ARG A 106 -0.19 -4.94 12.37
C ARG A 106 -1.08 -3.76 12.05
N LEU A 107 -2.36 -4.04 11.86
CA LEU A 107 -3.41 -3.05 11.69
C LEU A 107 -4.06 -2.78 13.05
N ASP A 108 -4.33 -1.51 13.32
CA ASP A 108 -5.14 -1.05 14.44
C ASP A 108 -6.58 -0.76 13.94
N PRO A 109 -7.55 -1.65 14.23
CA PRO A 109 -8.91 -1.50 13.71
C PRO A 109 -9.65 -0.30 14.32
N ASP A 110 -9.33 0.10 15.56
CA ASP A 110 -9.97 1.24 16.21
C ASP A 110 -9.46 2.56 15.64
N ALA A 111 -8.15 2.65 15.38
CA ALA A 111 -7.55 3.78 14.70
C ALA A 111 -8.07 3.90 13.26
N LEU A 112 -8.18 2.78 12.53
CA LEU A 112 -8.74 2.77 11.18
C LEU A 112 -10.21 3.21 11.16
N ALA A 113 -11.04 2.69 12.07
CA ALA A 113 -12.44 3.10 12.18
C ALA A 113 -12.57 4.60 12.48
N THR A 114 -11.65 5.15 13.28
CA THR A 114 -11.60 6.60 13.58
C THR A 114 -11.19 7.40 12.34
N ALA A 115 -10.12 7.02 11.65
CA ALA A 115 -9.66 7.67 10.42
C ALA A 115 -10.75 7.69 9.35
N ARG A 116 -11.48 6.58 9.17
CA ARG A 116 -12.60 6.49 8.21
C ARG A 116 -13.74 7.44 8.53
N ARG A 117 -14.17 7.52 9.80
CA ARG A 117 -15.21 8.46 10.23
C ARG A 117 -14.84 9.91 9.99
N ASN A 118 -13.55 10.23 10.08
CA ASN A 118 -13.01 11.57 9.90
C ASN A 118 -12.62 11.88 8.44
N LEU A 119 -12.82 10.93 7.50
CA LEU A 119 -12.36 11.01 6.11
C LEU A 119 -10.84 11.24 5.99
N GLY A 120 -10.09 10.68 6.93
CA GLY A 120 -8.65 10.84 7.11
C GLY A 120 -8.30 11.09 8.57
N ASP A 121 -7.07 10.74 8.97
CA ASP A 121 -6.49 11.11 10.27
C ASP A 121 -4.95 11.14 10.18
N ASP A 122 -4.32 11.92 11.04
CA ASP A 122 -2.85 11.97 11.20
C ASP A 122 -2.31 10.77 12.00
N GLY A 123 -3.20 10.02 12.67
CA GLY A 123 -2.89 8.80 13.40
C GLY A 123 -2.41 7.65 12.52
N ALA A 124 -1.36 6.95 12.96
CA ALA A 124 -0.92 5.74 12.30
C ALA A 124 -1.90 4.59 12.55
N VAL A 125 -2.44 3.99 11.49
CA VAL A 125 -3.39 2.87 11.55
C VAL A 125 -2.70 1.52 11.29
N LEU A 126 -1.54 1.53 10.64
CA LEU A 126 -0.78 0.34 10.26
C LEU A 126 0.68 0.56 10.65
N SER A 127 1.30 -0.43 11.27
CA SER A 127 2.72 -0.38 11.62
C SER A 127 3.41 -1.73 11.53
N GLY A 128 4.70 -1.73 11.18
CA GLY A 128 5.41 -3.00 11.02
C GLY A 128 6.82 -2.87 10.46
N THR A 129 7.21 -3.88 9.69
CA THR A 129 8.53 -3.98 9.05
C THR A 129 8.35 -4.12 7.54
N LEU A 130 9.07 -3.29 6.78
CA LEU A 130 9.16 -3.35 5.33
C LEU A 130 10.58 -3.79 4.94
N ILE A 131 10.69 -4.72 3.99
CA ILE A 131 11.94 -5.07 3.33
C ILE A 131 11.79 -4.72 1.86
N ALA A 132 12.73 -3.95 1.31
CA ALA A 132 12.77 -3.59 -0.10
C ALA A 132 14.18 -3.13 -0.50
N GLY A 133 14.62 -3.42 -1.73
CA GLY A 133 15.96 -3.05 -2.21
C GLY A 133 17.10 -3.63 -1.36
N GLY A 134 16.89 -4.80 -0.76
CA GLY A 134 17.87 -5.43 0.15
C GLY A 134 18.02 -4.72 1.51
N ARG A 135 17.14 -3.78 1.84
CA ARG A 135 17.16 -3.03 3.11
C ARG A 135 15.93 -3.38 3.94
N THR A 136 16.11 -3.37 5.26
CA THR A 136 15.03 -3.51 6.25
C THR A 136 14.71 -2.14 6.84
N PHE A 137 13.42 -1.82 6.91
CA PHE A 137 12.85 -0.64 7.54
C PHE A 137 11.94 -1.11 8.66
N ASP A 138 12.41 -0.95 9.90
CA ASP A 138 11.66 -1.29 11.10
C ASP A 138 10.77 -0.13 11.54
N ASN A 139 9.68 -0.47 12.24
CA ASN A 139 8.74 0.50 12.80
C ASN A 139 8.20 1.49 11.75
N VAL A 140 7.98 1.02 10.52
CA VAL A 140 7.28 1.79 9.49
C VAL A 140 5.84 2.00 9.96
N ARG A 141 5.29 3.18 9.69
CA ARG A 141 3.95 3.59 10.12
C ARG A 141 3.20 4.17 8.94
N PHE A 142 1.91 3.92 8.86
CA PHE A 142 1.06 4.41 7.78
C PHE A 142 -0.22 5.02 8.31
N ARG A 143 -0.64 6.12 7.68
CA ARG A 143 -1.94 6.77 7.85
C ARG A 143 -2.89 6.27 6.78
N TRP A 144 -4.19 6.29 7.04
CA TRP A 144 -5.20 5.89 6.07
C TRP A 144 -5.77 7.08 5.31
N TYR A 145 -6.03 6.88 4.03
CA TYR A 145 -6.75 7.79 3.16
C TYR A 145 -7.72 6.99 2.28
N GLY A 146 -8.99 7.41 2.23
CA GLY A 146 -10.05 6.67 1.54
C GLY A 146 -10.01 6.72 0.02
N GLY A 147 -9.15 7.55 -0.57
CA GLY A 147 -9.31 7.98 -1.95
C GLY A 147 -10.28 9.18 -2.02
N ASP A 148 -10.41 9.73 -3.22
CA ASP A 148 -11.39 10.77 -3.56
C ASP A 148 -12.60 10.14 -4.27
#